data_AF-A0A821I5E2-F1
#
_entry.id   AF-A0A821I5E2-F1
#
_cell.length_a   1.000
_cell.length_b   1.000
_cell.length_c   1.000
_cell.angle_alpha   90.00
_cell.angle_beta   90.00
_cell.angle_gamma   90.00
#
_symmetry.space_group_name_H-M   'P 1'
#
loop_
_entity.id
_entity.type
_entity.pdbx_description
1 polymer ?
#
loop_
_entity_poly.entity_id
_entity_poly.type
_entity_poly.pdbx_seq_one_letter_code
_entity_poly.pdbx_strand_id
1 'polypeptide(L)' 'KHNSPQLIKSVHVHPLAIVTAAVDRIEVAIPHMHMDRDIRLSGFASFVGSSSMEITLKIDQVN' A
#
# COMPACT_ATOMS: atom_id res chain seq x y z
N LYS A 1 2.99 -10.05 52.47
CA LYS A 1 2.56 -9.23 51.31
C LYS A 1 3.43 -9.66 50.13
N HIS A 2 2.91 -10.54 49.28
CA HIS A 2 3.67 -11.17 48.19
C HIS A 2 3.39 -10.37 46.91
N ASN A 3 4.40 -9.65 46.41
CA ASN A 3 4.31 -8.91 45.15
C ASN A 3 4.63 -9.86 44.01
N SER A 4 3.60 -10.40 43.35
CA SER A 4 3.79 -11.18 42.13
C SER A 4 4.23 -10.25 41.00
N PRO A 5 5.35 -10.53 40.30
CA PRO A 5 5.76 -9.74 39.14
C PRO A 5 4.68 -9.87 38.06
N GLN A 6 4.13 -8.74 37.61
CA GLN A 6 3.19 -8.72 36.51
C GLN A 6 3.96 -9.04 35.22
N LEU A 7 3.68 -10.20 34.64
CA LEU A 7 4.20 -10.63 33.35
C LEU A 7 3.78 -9.58 32.30
N ILE A 8 4.74 -8.84 31.76
CA ILE A 8 4.53 -7.96 30.61
C ILE A 8 4.01 -8.86 29.50
N LYS A 9 2.71 -8.79 29.19
CA LYS A 9 2.14 -9.48 28.02
C LYS A 9 2.89 -8.95 26.81
N SER A 10 3.73 -9.79 26.22
CA SER A 10 4.32 -9.53 24.91
C SER A 10 3.19 -9.21 23.94
N VAL A 11 3.16 -7.97 23.42
CA VAL A 11 2.24 -7.61 22.34
C VAL A 11 2.58 -8.51 21.17
N HIS A 12 1.71 -9.48 20.89
CA HIS A 12 1.83 -10.34 19.72
C HIS A 12 1.49 -9.49 18.49
N VAL A 13 2.51 -8.82 17.94
CA VAL A 13 2.40 -8.14 16.66
C VAL A 13 2.61 -9.18 15.58
N HIS A 14 1.51 -9.64 15.00
CA HIS A 14 1.58 -10.34 13.72
C HIS A 14 2.15 -9.38 12.66
N PRO A 15 2.98 -9.87 11.72
CA PRO A 15 3.47 -9.03 10.65
C PRO A 15 2.29 -8.48 9.85
N LEU A 16 2.28 -7.15 9.63
CA LEU A 16 1.27 -6.49 8.82
C LEU A 16 1.40 -6.98 7.37
N ALA A 17 0.41 -7.70 6.89
CA ALA A 17 0.29 -8.09 5.50
C ALA A 17 -0.73 -7.18 4.81
N ILE A 18 -0.29 -6.46 3.78
CA ILE A 18 -1.16 -5.68 2.90
C ILE A 18 -1.37 -6.51 1.64
N VAL A 19 -2.62 -6.60 1.20
CA VAL A 19 -3.01 -7.34 0.00
C VAL A 19 -3.83 -6.43 -0.90
N THR A 20 -3.75 -6.66 -2.21
CA THR A 20 -4.64 -6.01 -3.17
C THR A 20 -6.01 -6.68 -3.08
N ALA A 21 -6.98 -5.98 -2.49
CA ALA A 21 -8.34 -6.49 -2.35
C ALA A 21 -9.17 -6.28 -3.63
N ALA A 22 -8.99 -5.14 -4.30
CA ALA A 22 -9.67 -4.76 -5.54
C ALA A 22 -8.81 -3.78 -6.35
N VAL A 23 -9.12 -3.65 -7.64
CA VAL A 23 -8.51 -2.69 -8.57
C VAL A 23 -9.63 -2.07 -9.40
N ASP A 24 -9.66 -0.73 -9.47
CA ASP A 24 -10.62 0.00 -10.30
C ASP A 24 -10.28 -0.09 -11.79
N ARG A 25 -11.16 0.46 -12.65
CA ARG A 25 -10.90 0.54 -14.09
C ARG A 25 -9.62 1.32 -14.35
N ILE A 26 -8.72 0.72 -15.14
CA ILE A 26 -7.49 1.36 -15.61
C ILE A 26 -7.71 1.86 -17.04
N GLU A 27 -7.37 3.12 -17.30
CA GLU A 27 -7.40 3.71 -18.64
C GLU A 27 -5.99 4.18 -19.02
N VAL A 28 -5.57 3.81 -20.23
CA VAL A 28 -4.28 4.24 -20.78
C VAL A 28 -4.53 5.48 -21.64
N ALA A 29 -4.22 6.65 -21.09
CA ALA A 29 -4.48 7.93 -21.75
C ALA A 29 -3.48 8.26 -22.87
N ILE A 30 -2.33 7.58 -22.94
CA ILE A 30 -1.27 7.85 -23.91
C ILE A 30 -1.38 6.84 -25.06
N PRO A 31 -1.54 7.27 -26.33
CA PRO A 31 -1.76 6.37 -27.45
C PRO A 31 -0.55 5.48 -27.76
N HIS A 32 0.66 5.92 -27.41
CA HIS A 32 1.89 5.16 -27.63
C HIS A 32 2.79 5.22 -26.41
N MET A 33 3.07 4.06 -25.83
CA MET A 33 4.05 3.88 -24.76
C MET A 33 5.35 3.40 -25.41
N HIS A 34 6.43 4.15 -25.25
CA HIS A 34 7.73 3.83 -25.81
C HIS A 34 8.38 2.68 -25.03
N MET A 35 8.81 1.62 -25.72
CA MET A 35 9.38 0.43 -25.07
C MET A 35 10.77 0.67 -24.46
N ASP A 36 11.42 1.74 -24.86
CA ASP A 36 12.79 2.14 -24.51
C ASP A 36 12.85 3.24 -23.43
N ARG A 37 11.71 3.58 -22.81
CA ARG A 37 11.63 4.61 -21.78
C ARG A 37 11.29 4.03 -20.43
N ASP A 38 11.86 4.65 -19.39
CA ASP A 38 11.57 4.31 -18.02
C ASP A 38 10.13 4.67 -17.65
N ILE A 39 9.53 3.86 -16.78
CA ILE A 39 8.20 4.10 -16.23
C ILE A 39 8.35 4.61 -14.81
N ARG A 40 7.81 5.80 -14.54
CA ARG A 40 7.68 6.31 -13.18
C ARG A 40 6.29 6.01 -12.66
N LEU A 41 6.22 5.15 -11.65
CA LEU A 41 5.04 4.94 -10.83
C LEU A 41 5.12 5.83 -9.59
N SER A 42 4.05 6.57 -9.32
CA SER A 42 3.89 7.39 -8.12
C SER A 42 2.50 7.15 -7.54
N GLY A 43 2.33 7.36 -6.25
CA GLY A 43 1.03 7.20 -5.63
C GLY A 43 1.00 7.54 -4.15
N PHE A 44 -0.20 7.52 -3.60
CA PHE A 44 -0.46 7.81 -2.19
C PHE A 44 -1.76 7.14 -1.73
N ALA A 45 -1.91 6.98 -0.43
CA ALA A 45 -3.17 6.53 0.15
C ALA A 45 -4.19 7.69 0.11
N SER A 46 -5.20 7.60 -0.76
CA SER A 46 -6.26 8.59 -0.89
C SER A 46 -7.32 8.46 0.20
N PHE A 47 -7.52 7.24 0.71
CA PHE A 47 -8.44 6.96 1.80
C PHE A 47 -7.95 5.79 2.68
N VAL A 48 -8.25 5.85 3.98
CA VAL A 48 -7.93 4.78 4.94
C VAL A 48 -9.19 4.38 5.68
N GLY A 49 -9.61 3.14 5.48
CA GLY A 49 -10.71 2.51 6.19
C GLY A 49 -10.24 1.75 7.44
N SER A 50 -11.14 0.93 8.00
CA SER A 50 -10.82 0.15 9.22
C SER A 50 -9.78 -0.94 8.98
N SER A 51 -9.81 -1.59 7.82
CA SER A 51 -8.87 -2.65 7.42
C SER A 51 -8.57 -2.61 5.92
N SER A 52 -8.85 -1.47 5.27
CA SER A 52 -8.68 -1.25 3.83
C SER A 52 -8.01 0.10 3.60
N MET A 53 -7.38 0.23 2.44
CA MET A 53 -6.81 1.48 1.96
C MET A 53 -7.18 1.64 0.49
N GLU A 54 -7.55 2.85 0.11
CA GLU A 54 -7.64 3.24 -1.28
C GLU A 54 -6.31 3.89 -1.67
N ILE A 55 -5.68 3.36 -2.72
CA ILE A 55 -4.38 3.83 -3.20
C ILE A 55 -4.56 4.43 -4.58
N THR A 56 -4.31 5.73 -4.69
CA THR A 56 -4.29 6.43 -5.99
C THR A 56 -2.89 6.31 -6.59
N LEU A 57 -2.81 5.81 -7.82
CA LEU A 57 -1.57 5.64 -8.56
C LEU A 57 -1.56 6.49 -9.83
N LYS A 58 -0.39 7.02 -10.18
CA LYS A 58 -0.10 7.71 -11.44
C LYS A 58 1.12 7.08 -12.10
N ILE A 59 0.97 6.79 -13.38
CA ILE A 59 2.02 6.21 -14.23
C ILE A 59 2.41 7.25 -15.30
N ASP A 60 3.68 7.60 -15.35
CA ASP A 60 4.29 8.46 -16.39
C ASP A 60 5.44 7.72 -17.07
N GLN A 61 5.76 8.05 -18.33
CA GLN A 61 7.07 7.72 -18.91
C GLN A 61 8.06 8.84 -18.65
N VAL A 62 9.27 8.48 -18.22
CA VAL A 62 10.42 9.38 -18.01
C VAL A 62 11.57 8.92 -18.91
N ASN A 63 12.46 9.87 -19.26
CA ASN A 63 13.47 9.72 -20.31
C ASN A 63 14.39 8.52 -20.12
#